data_AF-A0A078F5Y9-F1
#
_entry.id   AF-A0A078F5Y9-F1
#
_cell.length_a   1.000
_cell.length_b   1.000
_cell.length_c   1.000
_cell.angle_alpha   90.00
_cell.angle_beta   90.00
_cell.angle_gamma   90.00
#
_symmetry.space_group_name_H-M   'P 1'
#
loop_
_entity.id
_entity.type
_entity.pdbx_description
1 polymer ?
#
loop_
_entity_poly.entity_id
_entity_poly.type
_entity_poly.pdbx_seq_one_letter_code
_entity_poly.pdbx_strand_id
1 'polypeptide(L)'
;MAKSLHIAMFVSIVMYFTSNSISSQEIDQYSQEAPGDVKISPTSDFDIYVEYPDESSFKEADSPALEAEAKFEHHYADKQFRFLKVCAQKLTSSHCGDVLFKNMVSEGTPVLLAECCAELLKIGKDCYLGTAQVILSTYEYRNIASKAIPKSKQTWNDCVRLTEN
;
A
#
# COMPACT_ATOMS: atom_id res chain seq x y z
N MET A 1 32.08 -23.50 -18.49
CA MET A 1 31.55 -24.14 -17.26
C MET A 1 30.74 -23.20 -16.36
N ALA A 2 31.05 -21.89 -16.29
CA ALA A 2 30.30 -20.93 -15.46
C ALA A 2 28.79 -20.77 -15.79
N LYS A 3 28.40 -20.82 -17.08
CA LYS A 3 26.99 -20.68 -17.49
C LYS A 3 26.09 -21.83 -16.98
N SER A 4 26.64 -23.03 -16.85
CA SER A 4 25.92 -24.20 -16.34
C SER A 4 25.66 -24.09 -14.83
N LEU A 5 26.61 -23.52 -14.09
CA LEU A 5 26.48 -23.27 -12.65
C LEU A 5 25.38 -22.23 -12.35
N HIS A 6 25.27 -21.17 -13.15
CA HIS A 6 24.20 -20.19 -12.99
C HIS A 6 22.81 -20.80 -13.22
N ILE A 7 22.64 -21.62 -14.25
CA ILE A 7 21.36 -22.29 -14.52
C ILE A 7 21.02 -23.25 -13.36
N ALA A 8 21.99 -24.02 -12.87
CA ALA A 8 21.78 -24.92 -11.74
C ALA A 8 21.37 -24.16 -10.45
N MET A 9 22.01 -23.03 -10.14
CA MET A 9 21.65 -22.21 -8.98
C MET A 9 20.24 -21.61 -9.09
N PHE A 10 19.87 -21.10 -10.26
CA PHE A 10 18.52 -20.56 -10.49
C PHE A 10 17.44 -21.64 -10.30
N VAL A 11 17.68 -22.86 -10.79
CA VAL A 11 16.74 -23.98 -10.60
C VAL A 11 16.63 -24.37 -9.13
N SER A 12 17.73 -24.43 -8.38
CA SER A 12 17.70 -24.74 -6.94
C SER A 12 16.94 -23.68 -6.13
N ILE A 13 17.09 -22.40 -6.48
CA ILE A 13 16.39 -21.29 -5.83
C ILE A 13 14.88 -21.39 -6.08
N VAL A 14 14.46 -21.61 -7.32
CA VAL A 14 13.03 -21.76 -7.67
C VAL A 14 12.41 -22.97 -6.97
N MET A 15 13.10 -24.11 -6.93
CA MET A 15 12.63 -25.31 -6.22
C MET A 15 12.51 -25.10 -4.71
N TYR A 16 13.40 -24.30 -4.11
CA TYR A 16 13.32 -23.92 -2.69
C TYR A 16 12.09 -23.04 -2.40
N PHE A 17 11.75 -22.11 -3.29
CA PHE A 17 10.56 -21.27 -3.16
C PHE A 17 9.26 -22.06 -3.32
N THR A 18 9.19 -22.99 -4.28
CA THR A 18 7.99 -23.82 -4.47
C THR A 18 7.79 -24.83 -3.35
N SER A 19 8.86 -25.27 -2.68
CA SER A 19 8.80 -26.24 -1.57
C SER A 19 8.41 -25.59 -0.23
N ASN A 20 8.80 -24.33 0.01
CA ASN A 20 8.51 -23.63 1.27
C ASN A 20 7.17 -22.87 1.30
N SER A 21 6.41 -22.88 0.19
CA SER A 21 5.11 -22.19 0.10
C SER A 21 3.94 -22.96 0.76
N ILE A 22 4.20 -24.12 1.36
CA ILE A 22 3.19 -24.93 2.06
C ILE A 22 3.54 -25.02 3.55
N SER A 23 3.35 -23.93 4.30
CA SER A 23 3.27 -24.01 5.75
C SER A 23 2.41 -22.87 6.26
N SER A 24 1.12 -23.15 6.48
CA SER A 24 0.22 -22.29 7.24
C SER A 24 0.75 -22.11 8.64
N GLN A 25 0.90 -20.87 9.10
CA GLN A 25 1.02 -20.56 10.52
C GLN A 25 -0.22 -19.79 10.96
N GLU A 26 -1.08 -20.52 11.65
CA GLU A 26 -2.17 -20.09 12.54
C GLU A 26 -1.58 -19.31 13.72
N ILE A 27 -2.08 -18.09 14.01
CA ILE A 27 -1.82 -17.39 15.27
C ILE A 27 -3.08 -16.63 15.70
N ASP A 28 -3.57 -17.01 16.89
CA ASP A 28 -4.71 -16.47 17.62
C ASP A 28 -4.54 -15.02 18.14
N GLN A 29 -5.64 -14.27 18.01
CA GLN A 29 -6.33 -13.39 18.97
C GLN A 29 -5.60 -12.93 20.26
N TYR A 30 -5.37 -11.61 20.40
CA TYR A 30 -5.40 -10.92 21.72
C TYR A 30 -5.71 -9.41 21.59
N SER A 31 -6.83 -8.99 22.18
CA SER A 31 -7.26 -7.60 22.40
C SER A 31 -6.59 -6.97 23.62
N GLN A 32 -6.33 -5.65 23.60
CA GLN A 32 -6.60 -4.79 24.76
C GLN A 32 -6.75 -3.29 24.38
N GLU A 33 -7.69 -2.64 25.08
CA GLU A 33 -8.42 -1.40 24.79
C GLU A 33 -7.65 -0.06 24.93
N ALA A 34 -8.24 0.96 24.27
CA ALA A 34 -7.97 2.39 24.44
C ALA A 34 -8.53 2.95 25.78
N PRO A 35 -8.26 4.23 26.15
CA PRO A 35 -9.19 5.29 25.76
C PRO A 35 -8.58 6.71 25.59
N GLY A 36 -9.31 7.60 24.91
CA GLY A 36 -9.14 9.06 25.04
C GLY A 36 -9.48 9.90 23.81
N ASP A 37 -10.71 10.41 23.76
CA ASP A 37 -11.34 11.16 22.67
C ASP A 37 -10.70 12.50 22.28
N VAL A 38 -10.59 12.75 20.96
CA VAL A 38 -10.73 14.09 20.37
C VAL A 38 -11.58 13.98 19.10
N LYS A 39 -12.77 14.60 19.15
CA LYS A 39 -13.71 14.73 18.02
C LYS A 39 -13.11 15.52 16.86
N ILE A 40 -12.97 14.88 15.71
CA ILE A 40 -13.24 15.50 14.40
C ILE A 40 -13.99 14.46 13.53
N SER A 41 -15.29 14.73 13.31
CA SER A 41 -16.23 14.26 12.27
C SER A 41 -16.09 12.85 11.66
N PRO A 42 -17.10 11.94 11.82
CA PRO A 42 -17.18 10.66 11.10
C PRO A 42 -17.68 10.92 9.66
N THR A 43 -17.23 10.23 8.62
CA THR A 43 -17.66 8.87 8.30
C THR A 43 -16.60 8.13 7.47
N SER A 44 -16.00 7.09 8.04
CA SER A 44 -15.46 5.97 7.27
C SER A 44 -15.46 4.75 8.20
N ASP A 45 -16.65 4.36 8.60
CA ASP A 45 -16.89 2.98 9.02
C ASP A 45 -16.67 2.11 7.79
N PHE A 46 -15.58 1.34 7.77
CA PHE A 46 -15.60 -0.02 7.26
C PHE A 46 -14.33 -0.69 7.79
N ASP A 47 -14.46 -1.23 9.00
CA ASP A 47 -13.75 -2.45 9.35
C ASP A 47 -14.26 -3.52 8.37
N ILE A 48 -13.38 -3.99 7.48
CA ILE A 48 -13.71 -5.07 6.56
C ILE A 48 -13.75 -6.36 7.38
N TYR A 49 -14.91 -6.63 7.97
CA TYR A 49 -15.28 -7.96 8.44
C TYR A 49 -15.74 -8.75 7.21
N VAL A 50 -14.87 -9.62 6.68
CA VAL A 50 -15.28 -10.60 5.68
C VAL A 50 -15.98 -11.74 6.42
N GLU A 51 -17.28 -11.59 6.66
CA GLU A 51 -18.13 -12.75 6.90
C GLU A 51 -18.29 -13.49 5.57
N TYR A 52 -17.77 -14.72 5.53
CA TYR A 52 -17.94 -15.63 4.40
C TYR A 52 -19.42 -16.02 4.34
N PRO A 53 -20.21 -15.64 3.31
CA PRO A 53 -21.61 -16.02 3.28
C PRO A 53 -21.70 -17.52 3.11
N ASP A 54 -22.50 -18.17 3.95
CA ASP A 54 -22.88 -19.54 3.73
C ASP A 54 -23.61 -19.65 2.38
N GLU A 55 -23.38 -20.79 1.74
CA GLU A 55 -24.01 -21.17 0.50
C GLU A 55 -25.48 -21.51 0.77
N SER A 56 -26.34 -20.50 0.90
CA SER A 56 -27.79 -20.72 0.89
C SER A 56 -28.56 -19.58 0.21
N SER A 57 -28.90 -19.86 -1.06
CA SER A 57 -30.09 -19.39 -1.78
C SER A 57 -30.65 -18.00 -1.39
N PHE A 58 -30.13 -16.95 -2.00
CA PHE A 58 -30.87 -15.70 -2.14
C PHE A 58 -31.20 -15.48 -3.61
N LYS A 59 -32.50 -15.50 -3.92
CA LYS A 59 -32.99 -15.06 -5.21
C LYS A 59 -32.65 -13.58 -5.37
N GLU A 60 -31.86 -13.26 -6.39
CA GLU A 60 -31.71 -11.91 -6.92
C GLU A 60 -33.11 -11.31 -7.14
N ALA A 61 -33.45 -10.33 -6.32
CA ALA A 61 -34.50 -9.38 -6.63
C ALA A 61 -33.81 -8.18 -7.27
N ASP A 62 -34.08 -7.96 -8.57
CA ASP A 62 -33.67 -6.78 -9.35
C ASP A 62 -34.19 -5.51 -8.65
N SER A 63 -33.40 -4.96 -7.73
CA SER A 63 -33.68 -3.68 -7.10
C SER A 63 -32.77 -2.63 -7.75
N PRO A 64 -33.32 -1.63 -8.45
CA PRO A 64 -32.53 -0.58 -9.13
C PRO A 64 -31.56 0.18 -8.22
N ALA A 65 -31.82 0.18 -6.91
CA ALA A 65 -30.93 0.80 -5.92
C ALA A 65 -29.63 0.02 -5.73
N LEU A 66 -29.68 -1.31 -5.64
CA LEU A 66 -28.50 -2.16 -5.44
C LEU A 66 -27.56 -2.13 -6.66
N GLU A 67 -28.13 -2.09 -7.87
CA GLU A 67 -27.34 -1.94 -9.10
C GLU A 67 -26.65 -0.57 -9.19
N ALA A 68 -27.35 0.50 -8.80
CA ALA A 68 -26.80 1.86 -8.80
C ALA A 68 -25.67 2.01 -7.78
N GLU A 69 -25.80 1.42 -6.60
CA GLU A 69 -24.77 1.39 -5.56
C GLU A 69 -23.52 0.62 -6.02
N ALA A 70 -23.68 -0.62 -6.51
CA ALA A 70 -22.57 -1.41 -7.04
C ALA A 70 -21.85 -0.70 -8.21
N LYS A 71 -22.61 -0.09 -9.13
CA LYS A 71 -22.04 0.68 -10.24
C LYS A 71 -21.30 1.93 -9.76
N PHE A 72 -21.80 2.59 -8.71
CA PHE A 72 -21.12 3.73 -8.09
C PHE A 72 -19.81 3.31 -7.44
N GLU A 73 -19.81 2.22 -6.68
CA GLU A 73 -18.61 1.64 -6.05
C GLU A 73 -17.56 1.22 -7.09
N HIS A 74 -17.96 0.49 -8.13
CA HIS A 74 -17.06 0.10 -9.22
C HIS A 74 -16.48 1.32 -9.95
N HIS A 75 -17.31 2.30 -10.29
CA HIS A 75 -16.84 3.51 -10.97
C HIS A 75 -15.92 4.37 -10.08
N TYR A 76 -16.16 4.38 -8.77
CA TYR A 76 -15.29 5.03 -7.81
C TYR A 76 -13.94 4.31 -7.70
N ALA A 77 -13.94 2.98 -7.57
CA ALA A 77 -12.74 2.15 -7.56
C ALA A 77 -11.92 2.35 -8.85
N ASP A 78 -12.57 2.40 -10.01
CA ASP A 78 -11.92 2.68 -11.30
C ASP A 78 -11.23 4.05 -11.35
N LYS A 79 -11.91 5.09 -10.84
CA LYS A 79 -11.34 6.43 -10.74
C LYS A 79 -10.14 6.45 -9.80
N GLN A 80 -10.26 5.82 -8.63
CA GLN A 80 -9.18 5.73 -7.66
C GLN A 80 -7.98 4.98 -8.22
N PHE A 81 -8.21 3.84 -8.89
CA PHE A 81 -7.15 3.08 -9.55
C PHE A 81 -6.46 3.89 -10.65
N ARG A 82 -7.22 4.60 -11.50
CA ARG A 82 -6.63 5.49 -12.51
C ARG A 82 -5.80 6.61 -11.89
N PHE A 83 -6.27 7.22 -10.81
CA PHE A 83 -5.52 8.23 -10.07
C PHE A 83 -4.20 7.66 -9.55
N LEU A 84 -4.23 6.53 -8.85
CA LEU A 84 -3.04 5.87 -8.30
C LEU A 84 -2.06 5.44 -9.40
N LYS A 85 -2.56 5.00 -10.56
CA LYS A 85 -1.73 4.67 -11.73
C LYS A 85 -0.98 5.90 -12.24
N VAL A 86 -1.65 7.04 -12.38
CA VAL A 86 -1.00 8.30 -12.78
C VAL A 86 0.02 8.75 -11.73
N CYS A 87 -0.28 8.55 -10.45
CA CYS A 87 0.62 8.87 -9.36
C CYS A 87 1.89 8.01 -9.36
N ALA A 88 1.73 6.70 -9.51
CA ALA A 88 2.85 5.79 -9.67
C ALA A 88 3.71 6.19 -10.88
N GLN A 89 3.10 6.56 -12.01
CA GLN A 89 3.83 7.05 -13.18
C GLN A 89 4.63 8.34 -12.91
N LYS A 90 4.04 9.32 -12.21
CA LYS A 90 4.75 10.55 -11.82
C LYS A 90 5.96 10.25 -10.93
N LEU A 91 5.79 9.36 -9.94
CA LEU A 91 6.85 8.97 -9.04
C LEU A 91 7.95 8.15 -9.74
N THR A 92 7.60 7.24 -10.66
CA THR A 92 8.59 6.41 -11.36
C THR A 92 9.28 7.13 -12.51
N SER A 93 8.63 8.10 -13.14
CA SER A 93 9.25 8.95 -14.17
C SER A 93 10.13 10.06 -13.58
N SER A 94 9.96 10.34 -12.29
CA SER A 94 10.80 11.26 -11.54
C SER A 94 12.18 10.67 -11.27
N HIS A 95 13.22 11.49 -11.42
CA HIS A 95 14.58 11.14 -10.97
C HIS A 95 14.67 10.90 -9.44
N CYS A 96 13.68 11.37 -8.69
CA CYS A 96 13.57 11.21 -7.25
C CYS A 96 12.82 9.95 -6.81
N GLY A 97 12.19 9.20 -7.74
CA GLY A 97 11.40 8.01 -7.43
C GLY A 97 12.15 6.99 -6.58
N ASP A 98 13.38 6.64 -6.99
CA ASP A 98 14.22 5.68 -6.28
C ASP A 98 14.63 6.17 -4.89
N VAL A 99 14.92 7.46 -4.74
CA VAL A 99 15.30 8.07 -3.45
C VAL A 99 14.11 8.03 -2.50
N LEU A 100 12.93 8.41 -2.97
CA LEU A 100 11.70 8.41 -2.19
C LEU A 100 11.28 6.99 -1.78
N PHE A 101 11.41 6.02 -2.68
CA PHE A 101 11.14 4.61 -2.38
C PHE A 101 12.14 4.04 -1.38
N LYS A 102 13.45 4.25 -1.59
CA LYS A 102 14.49 3.81 -0.64
C LYS A 102 14.27 4.43 0.72
N ASN A 103 13.97 5.72 0.78
CA ASN A 103 13.65 6.39 2.03
C ASN A 103 12.49 5.70 2.75
N MET A 104 11.40 5.41 2.03
CA MET A 104 10.22 4.72 2.57
C MET A 104 10.56 3.36 3.20
N VAL A 105 11.39 2.53 2.55
CA VAL A 105 11.62 1.13 2.97
C VAL A 105 12.90 0.89 3.78
N SER A 106 13.88 1.80 3.71
CA SER A 106 15.17 1.60 4.40
C SER A 106 15.05 1.80 5.91
N GLU A 107 15.85 1.08 6.68
CA GLU A 107 16.04 1.38 8.10
C GLU A 107 17.01 2.57 8.26
N GLY A 108 16.76 3.43 9.25
CA GLY A 108 17.60 4.60 9.55
C GLY A 108 17.14 5.94 8.97
N THR A 109 17.90 6.98 9.31
CA THR A 109 17.61 8.37 8.94
C THR A 109 17.85 8.58 7.45
N PRO A 110 16.84 8.97 6.68
CA PRO A 110 16.98 9.14 5.25
C PRO A 110 17.72 10.44 4.93
N VAL A 111 18.56 10.40 3.89
CA VAL A 111 19.05 11.62 3.26
C VAL A 111 18.07 11.99 2.16
N LEU A 112 17.12 12.86 2.48
CA LEU A 112 16.23 13.49 1.49
C LEU A 112 16.96 14.67 0.86
N LEU A 113 17.15 14.62 -0.46
CA LEU A 113 17.68 15.76 -1.19
C LEU A 113 16.60 16.84 -1.30
N ALA A 114 16.98 18.10 -1.12
CA ALA A 114 16.05 19.24 -1.19
C ALA A 114 15.32 19.31 -2.55
N GLU A 115 16.01 18.97 -3.64
CA GLU A 115 15.40 18.88 -4.99
C GLU A 115 14.28 17.83 -5.04
N CYS A 116 14.46 16.69 -4.38
CA CYS A 116 13.46 15.64 -4.31
C CYS A 116 12.29 15.99 -3.41
N CYS A 117 12.50 16.83 -2.39
CA CYS A 117 11.39 17.41 -1.65
C CYS A 117 10.57 18.37 -2.52
N ALA A 118 11.21 19.26 -3.28
CA ALA A 118 10.49 20.16 -4.18
C ALA A 118 9.68 19.39 -5.24
N GLU A 119 10.21 18.30 -5.78
CA GLU A 119 9.50 17.45 -6.72
C GLU A 119 8.35 16.67 -6.06
N LEU A 120 8.58 16.10 -4.88
CA LEU A 120 7.55 15.42 -4.10
C LEU A 120 6.34 16.33 -3.83
N LEU A 121 6.60 17.59 -3.46
CA LEU A 121 5.55 18.57 -3.20
C LEU A 121 4.76 18.92 -4.47
N LYS A 122 5.40 18.95 -5.64
CA LYS A 122 4.71 19.11 -6.95
C LYS A 122 3.84 17.90 -7.30
N ILE A 123 4.29 16.69 -6.96
CA ILE A 123 3.52 15.46 -7.16
C ILE A 123 2.26 15.46 -6.27
N GLY A 124 2.42 15.92 -5.02
CA GLY A 124 1.33 16.14 -4.08
C GLY A 124 1.15 15.01 -3.07
N LYS A 125 0.55 15.36 -1.93
CA LYS A 125 0.43 14.51 -0.74
C LYS A 125 -0.31 13.21 -1.00
N ASP A 126 -1.52 13.31 -1.52
CA ASP A 126 -2.40 12.15 -1.73
C ASP A 126 -1.81 11.19 -2.77
N CYS A 127 -1.11 11.75 -3.74
CA CYS A 127 -0.43 11.01 -4.79
C CYS A 127 0.72 10.18 -4.21
N TYR A 128 1.58 10.81 -3.41
CA TYR A 128 2.68 10.12 -2.73
C TYR A 128 2.20 9.11 -1.69
N LEU A 129 1.36 9.52 -0.73
CA LEU A 129 0.91 8.67 0.36
C LEU A 129 0.00 7.54 -0.13
N GLY A 130 -0.86 7.81 -1.12
CA GLY A 130 -1.71 6.80 -1.73
C GLY A 130 -0.88 5.73 -2.46
N THR A 131 0.12 6.13 -3.25
CA THR A 131 1.03 5.17 -3.89
C THR A 131 1.86 4.40 -2.86
N ALA A 132 2.36 5.06 -1.81
CA ALA A 132 3.06 4.39 -0.70
C ALA A 132 2.17 3.32 -0.05
N GLN A 133 0.91 3.65 0.23
CA GLN A 133 -0.04 2.71 0.83
C GLN A 133 -0.28 1.50 -0.08
N VAL A 134 -0.50 1.70 -1.38
CA VAL A 134 -0.65 0.60 -2.34
C VAL A 134 0.57 -0.32 -2.36
N ILE A 135 1.78 0.25 -2.46
CA ILE A 135 3.02 -0.52 -2.46
C ILE A 135 3.14 -1.35 -1.18
N LEU A 136 2.87 -0.73 -0.04
CA LEU A 136 2.97 -1.35 1.28
C LEU A 136 1.83 -2.35 1.57
N SER A 137 0.75 -2.35 0.79
CA SER A 137 -0.28 -3.38 0.83
C SER A 137 0.07 -4.62 -0.02
N THR A 138 1.09 -4.54 -0.87
CA THR A 138 1.50 -5.71 -1.67
C THR A 138 2.21 -6.76 -0.82
N TYR A 139 2.16 -8.02 -1.27
CA TYR A 139 2.75 -9.16 -0.58
C TYR A 139 4.23 -8.93 -0.21
N GLU A 140 4.99 -8.26 -1.08
CA GLU A 140 6.42 -8.01 -0.93
C GLU A 140 6.76 -7.07 0.23
N TYR A 141 5.88 -6.11 0.56
CA TYR A 141 6.18 -5.05 1.52
C TYR A 141 5.21 -4.97 2.70
N ARG A 142 4.16 -5.80 2.74
CA ARG A 142 3.17 -5.81 3.83
C ARG A 142 3.77 -6.00 5.22
N ASN A 143 4.87 -6.75 5.32
CA ASN A 143 5.56 -7.02 6.58
C ASN A 143 6.27 -5.78 7.16
N ILE A 144 6.58 -4.77 6.33
CA ILE A 144 7.22 -3.52 6.76
C ILE A 144 6.24 -2.34 6.79
N ALA A 145 4.99 -2.53 6.37
CA ALA A 145 3.99 -1.48 6.26
C ALA A 145 3.79 -0.69 7.57
N SER A 146 3.80 -1.37 8.72
CA SER A 146 3.64 -0.76 10.04
C SER A 146 4.71 0.29 10.36
N LYS A 147 5.92 0.17 9.78
CA LYS A 147 7.01 1.13 9.93
C LYS A 147 7.06 2.12 8.75
N ALA A 148 6.86 1.63 7.54
CA ALA A 148 7.05 2.40 6.32
C ALA A 148 5.92 3.43 6.06
N ILE A 149 4.68 3.14 6.47
CA ILE A 149 3.56 4.10 6.35
C ILE A 149 3.81 5.34 7.22
N PRO A 150 4.09 5.22 8.54
CA PRO A 150 4.47 6.38 9.35
C PRO A 150 5.68 7.13 8.79
N LYS A 151 6.70 6.41 8.31
CA LYS A 151 7.90 7.01 7.73
C LYS A 151 7.62 7.82 6.46
N SER A 152 6.70 7.34 5.62
CA SER A 152 6.25 8.09 4.43
C SER A 152 5.54 9.38 4.81
N LYS A 153 4.69 9.35 5.85
CA LYS A 153 4.06 10.56 6.40
C LYS A 153 5.11 11.55 6.94
N GLN A 154 6.10 11.05 7.66
CA GLN A 154 7.20 11.87 8.17
C GLN A 154 7.99 12.52 7.03
N THR A 155 8.32 11.76 5.99
CA THR A 155 9.00 12.25 4.78
C THR A 155 8.27 13.43 4.15
N TRP A 156 6.94 13.32 4.00
CA TRP A 156 6.12 14.41 3.48
C TRP A 156 6.26 15.67 4.36
N ASN A 157 6.10 15.53 5.67
CA ASN A 157 6.18 16.65 6.61
C ASN A 157 7.58 17.29 6.64
N ASP A 158 8.63 16.48 6.57
CA ASP A 158 10.00 16.96 6.50
C ASP A 158 10.24 17.77 5.23
N CYS A 159 9.70 17.33 4.09
CA CYS A 159 9.78 18.07 2.83
C CYS A 159 9.00 19.39 2.87
N VAL A 160 7.80 19.43 3.47
CA VAL A 160 7.05 20.68 3.67
C VAL A 160 7.88 21.68 4.48
N ARG A 161 8.46 21.23 5.60
CA ARG A 161 9.28 22.08 6.48
C ARG A 161 10.54 22.62 5.79
N LEU A 162 11.14 21.85 4.89
CA LEU A 162 12.32 22.29 4.13
C LEU A 162 12.00 23.39 3.11
N THR A 163 10.74 23.53 2.69
CA THR A 163 10.33 24.57 1.72
C THR A 163 9.69 25.80 2.35
N GLU A 164 9.29 25.72 3.62
CA GLU A 164 8.75 26.86 4.39
C GLU A 164 9.84 27.67 5.13
N ASN A 165 11.07 27.15 5.19
CA ASN A 165 12.27 27.80 5.73
C ASN A 165 13.14 28.37 4.62
#